data_AF-A0A2D4IDM5-F1
#
_entry.id   AF-A0A2D4IDM5-F1
#
_cell.length_a   1.000
_cell.length_b   1.000
_cell.length_c   1.000
_cell.angle_alpha   90.00
_cell.angle_beta   90.00
_cell.angle_gamma   90.00
#
_symmetry.space_group_name_H-M   'P 1'
#
loop_
_entity.id
_entity.type
_entity.pdbx_description
1 polymer ?
#
loop_
_entity_poly.entity_id
_entity_poly.type
_entity_poly.pdbx_seq_one_letter_code
_entity_poly.pdbx_strand_id
1 'polypeptide(L)'
;VDEQLRNVSKEMEDSLVYLEMDKAATYLKFQNIVESREEDLEQLMAEILAGLVEKDKDDILREFDEVYRVSRNYARHHKCPREVHIRFVRRSVRDIIYK
;
A
#
# COMPACT_ATOMS: atom_id res chain seq x y z
N VAL A 1 -12.90 32.51 -23.27
CA VAL A 1 -13.42 32.13 -21.93
C VAL A 1 -13.43 30.61 -21.77
N ASP A 2 -14.04 29.86 -22.70
CA ASP A 2 -14.08 28.38 -22.66
C ASP A 2 -12.70 27.70 -22.71
N GLU A 3 -11.76 28.19 -23.51
CA GLU A 3 -10.45 27.56 -23.68
C GLU A 3 -9.55 27.73 -22.44
N GLN A 4 -9.67 28.88 -21.75
CA GLN A 4 -8.99 29.13 -20.49
C GLN A 4 -9.58 28.27 -19.36
N LEU A 5 -10.90 28.08 -19.32
CA LEU A 5 -11.55 27.19 -18.36
C LEU A 5 -11.11 25.74 -18.54
N ARG A 6 -11.00 25.27 -19.79
CA ARG A 6 -10.49 23.91 -20.09
C ARG A 6 -9.04 23.71 -19.65
N ASN A 7 -8.18 24.70 -19.86
CA ASN A 7 -6.77 24.62 -19.45
C ASN A 7 -6.63 24.58 -17.93
N VAL A 8 -7.39 25.40 -17.20
CA VAL A 8 -7.41 25.39 -15.72
C VAL A 8 -7.94 24.05 -15.19
N SER A 9 -8.99 23.48 -15.79
CA SER A 9 -9.47 22.14 -15.42
C SER A 9 -8.41 21.07 -15.62
N LYS A 10 -7.65 21.14 -16.73
CA LYS A 10 -6.60 20.17 -17.03
C LYS A 10 -5.41 20.28 -16.05
N GLU A 11 -4.97 21.49 -15.73
CA GLU A 11 -3.92 21.72 -14.72
C GLU A 11 -4.35 21.23 -13.33
N MET A 12 -5.63 21.39 -13.00
CA MET A 12 -6.21 20.89 -11.74
C MET A 12 -6.29 19.37 -11.71
N GLU A 13 -6.67 18.73 -12.81
CA GLU A 13 -6.64 17.26 -12.96
C GLU A 13 -5.21 16.71 -12.84
N ASP A 14 -4.24 17.33 -13.53
CA ASP A 14 -2.83 16.92 -13.46
C ASP A 14 -2.28 17.06 -12.03
N SER A 15 -2.65 18.15 -11.33
CA SER A 15 -2.30 18.35 -9.92
C SER A 15 -2.94 17.31 -9.00
N LEU A 16 -4.19 16.94 -9.26
CA LEU A 16 -4.89 15.90 -8.50
C LEU A 16 -4.22 14.53 -8.71
N VAL A 17 -3.88 14.19 -9.95
CA VAL A 17 -3.16 12.95 -10.27
C VAL A 17 -1.81 12.92 -9.55
N TYR A 18 -1.05 14.02 -9.53
CA TYR A 18 0.21 14.09 -8.82
C TYR A 18 0.05 13.82 -7.31
N LEU A 19 -0.95 14.43 -6.68
CA LEU A 19 -1.24 14.20 -5.25
C LEU A 19 -1.66 12.76 -4.95
N GLU A 20 -2.50 12.17 -5.80
CA GLU A 20 -2.93 10.78 -5.65
C GLU A 20 -1.77 9.80 -5.88
N MET A 21 -0.90 10.06 -6.87
CA MET A 21 0.32 9.30 -7.08
C MET A 21 1.24 9.41 -5.87
N ASP A 22 1.37 10.61 -5.31
CA ASP A 22 2.24 10.85 -4.16
C ASP A 22 1.77 10.05 -2.94
N LYS A 23 0.47 10.09 -2.68
CA LYS A 23 -0.21 9.33 -1.64
C LYS A 23 -0.16 7.82 -1.87
N ALA A 24 -0.46 7.34 -3.08
CA ALA A 24 -0.41 5.92 -3.41
C ALA A 24 0.98 5.32 -3.21
N ALA A 25 2.01 6.16 -3.34
CA ALA A 25 3.37 5.74 -3.20
C ALA A 25 3.74 5.32 -1.75
N THR A 26 3.06 5.84 -0.73
CA THR A 26 3.33 5.38 0.64
C THR A 26 2.74 4.00 0.94
N TYR A 27 1.87 3.50 0.05
CA TYR A 27 1.22 2.21 0.19
C TYR A 27 1.90 1.11 -0.63
N LEU A 28 2.07 -0.05 -0.01
CA LEU A 28 2.39 -1.30 -0.70
C LEU A 28 1.22 -2.28 -0.59
N LYS A 29 0.94 -2.97 -1.70
CA LYS A 29 -0.19 -3.90 -1.81
C LYS A 29 0.36 -5.31 -1.96
N PHE A 30 -0.02 -6.18 -1.04
CA PHE A 30 0.33 -7.59 -1.08
C PHE A 30 -0.90 -8.40 -1.47
N GLN A 31 -0.72 -9.26 -2.46
CA GLN A 31 -1.73 -10.20 -2.90
C GLN A 31 -1.34 -11.61 -2.45
N ASN A 32 -2.33 -12.50 -2.37
CA ASN A 32 -2.11 -13.92 -2.10
C ASN A 32 -1.50 -14.24 -0.72
N ILE A 33 -1.73 -13.40 0.29
CA ILE A 33 -1.35 -13.70 1.66
C ILE A 33 -2.40 -14.63 2.29
N VAL A 34 -1.95 -15.81 2.73
CA VAL A 34 -2.79 -16.85 3.35
C VAL A 34 -3.55 -16.26 4.54
N GLU A 35 -4.87 -16.50 4.57
CA GLU A 35 -5.74 -16.05 5.65
C GLU A 35 -5.84 -17.09 6.77
N SER A 36 -5.64 -16.66 8.00
CA SER A 36 -5.82 -17.44 9.23
C SER A 36 -6.91 -16.78 10.09
N ARG A 37 -7.44 -17.48 11.10
CA ARG A 37 -8.48 -16.89 11.98
C ARG A 37 -7.88 -16.00 13.07
N GLU A 38 -6.64 -16.27 13.46
CA GLU A 38 -5.90 -15.59 14.54
C GLU A 38 -4.58 -15.05 14.00
N GLU A 39 -4.64 -14.28 12.91
CA GLU A 39 -3.45 -13.66 12.32
C GLU A 39 -3.24 -12.27 12.90
N ASP A 40 -2.03 -12.05 13.42
CA ASP A 40 -1.47 -10.72 13.62
C ASP A 40 -0.88 -10.25 12.28
N LEU A 41 -1.62 -9.38 11.59
CA LEU A 41 -1.25 -8.88 10.27
C LEU A 41 0.09 -8.13 10.29
N GLU A 42 0.36 -7.37 11.35
CA GLU A 42 1.59 -6.59 11.45
C GLU A 42 2.78 -7.52 11.61
N GLN A 43 2.67 -8.49 12.52
CA GLN A 43 3.74 -9.46 12.76
C GLN A 43 4.01 -10.34 11.54
N LEU A 44 2.97 -10.80 10.86
CA LEU A 44 3.07 -11.64 9.66
C LEU A 44 3.74 -10.88 8.51
N MET A 45 3.31 -9.64 8.27
CA MET A 45 3.91 -8.82 7.21
C MET A 45 5.33 -8.38 7.54
N ALA A 46 5.63 -8.10 8.80
CA ALA A 46 6.98 -7.79 9.25
C ALA A 46 7.93 -8.98 9.03
N GLU A 47 7.49 -10.21 9.28
CA GLU A 47 8.29 -11.41 9.06
C GLU A 47 8.61 -11.64 7.57
N ILE A 48 7.60 -11.49 6.71
CA ILE A 48 7.79 -11.59 5.25
C ILE A 48 8.78 -10.53 4.74
N LEU A 49 8.62 -9.29 5.21
CA LEU A 49 9.46 -8.17 4.78
C LEU A 49 10.87 -8.21 5.38
N ALA A 50 11.02 -8.67 6.62
CA ALA A 50 12.32 -8.91 7.24
C ALA A 50 13.13 -9.93 6.43
N GLY A 51 12.48 -11.01 5.96
CA GLY A 51 13.11 -11.99 5.09
C GLY A 51 13.51 -11.45 3.71
N LEU A 52 12.76 -10.47 3.17
CA LEU A 52 13.08 -9.85 1.88
C LEU A 52 14.19 -8.80 1.97
N VAL A 53 14.19 -8.01 3.04
CA VAL A 53 15.08 -6.85 3.20
C VAL A 53 16.31 -7.17 4.06
N GLU A 54 16.41 -8.41 4.58
CA GLU A 54 17.45 -8.88 5.51
C GLU A 54 17.63 -7.93 6.72
N LYS A 55 16.51 -7.42 7.24
CA LYS A 55 16.47 -6.51 8.39
C LYS A 55 15.75 -7.16 9.56
N ASP A 56 16.00 -6.64 10.76
CA ASP A 56 15.30 -7.05 11.96
C ASP A 56 13.80 -6.74 11.87
N LYS A 57 13.00 -7.68 12.37
CA LYS A 57 11.53 -7.59 12.40
C LYS A 57 11.04 -6.35 13.13
N ASP A 58 11.69 -6.00 14.24
CA ASP A 58 11.32 -4.86 15.08
C ASP A 58 11.54 -3.51 14.37
N ASP A 59 12.56 -3.42 13.51
CA ASP A 59 12.81 -2.23 12.72
C ASP A 59 11.75 -2.05 11.63
N ILE A 60 11.31 -3.16 11.01
CA ILE A 60 10.22 -3.12 10.03
C ILE A 60 8.88 -2.77 10.69
N LEU A 61 8.59 -3.32 11.87
CA LEU A 61 7.37 -3.00 12.64
C LEU A 61 7.27 -1.50 12.96
N ARG A 62 8.39 -0.86 13.33
CA ARG A 62 8.43 0.59 13.60
C ARG A 62 8.17 1.46 12.37
N GLU A 63 8.40 0.91 11.18
CA GLU A 63 8.18 1.61 9.90
C GLU A 63 6.76 1.42 9.38
N PHE A 64 5.95 0.53 9.97
CA PHE A 64 4.54 0.40 9.68
C PHE A 64 3.74 1.50 10.37
N ASP A 65 2.80 2.08 9.62
CA ASP A 65 1.88 3.09 10.12
C ASP A 65 0.44 2.54 10.15
N GLU A 66 -0.02 1.98 9.03
CA GLU A 66 -1.31 1.30 8.94
C GLU A 66 -1.19 0.00 8.16
N VAL A 67 -1.71 -1.10 8.72
CA VAL A 67 -1.80 -2.40 8.03
C VAL A 67 -3.25 -2.88 8.08
N TYR A 68 -3.84 -3.15 6.92
CA TYR A 68 -5.22 -3.65 6.85
C TYR A 68 -5.47 -4.55 5.65
N ARG A 69 -6.41 -5.49 5.83
CA ARG A 69 -6.95 -6.31 4.73
C ARG A 69 -8.11 -5.58 4.05
N VAL A 70 -8.08 -5.51 2.73
CA VAL A 70 -9.15 -4.91 1.94
C VAL A 70 -10.21 -5.96 1.61
N SER A 71 -11.43 -5.75 2.09
CA SER A 71 -12.56 -6.59 1.72
C SER A 71 -13.18 -6.12 0.40
N ARG A 72 -12.70 -6.66 -0.73
CA ARG A 72 -13.39 -6.49 -2.02
C ARG A 72 -14.48 -7.53 -2.19
N ASN A 73 -15.64 -7.16 -2.76
CA ASN A 73 -16.74 -8.08 -3.05
C ASN A 73 -16.28 -9.26 -3.92
N TYR A 74 -15.39 -9.00 -4.87
CA TYR A 74 -14.81 -10.05 -5.71
C TYR A 74 -14.18 -11.19 -4.90
N ALA A 75 -13.33 -10.85 -3.92
CA ALA A 75 -12.66 -11.83 -3.07
C ALA A 75 -13.66 -12.66 -2.24
N ARG A 76 -14.73 -12.02 -1.76
CA ARG A 76 -15.81 -12.71 -1.02
C ARG A 76 -16.54 -13.74 -1.88
N HIS A 77 -16.82 -13.42 -3.14
CA HIS A 77 -17.53 -14.32 -4.05
C HIS A 77 -16.66 -15.47 -4.56
N HIS A 78 -15.38 -15.21 -4.83
CA HIS A 78 -14.48 -16.18 -5.48
C HIS A 78 -13.60 -16.95 -4.50
N LYS A 79 -13.79 -16.77 -3.19
CA LYS A 79 -12.96 -17.37 -2.13
C LYS A 79 -11.46 -17.10 -2.35
N CYS A 80 -11.12 -15.92 -2.86
CA CYS A 80 -9.73 -15.51 -3.05
C CYS A 80 -9.20 -14.88 -1.76
N PRO A 81 -7.89 -15.01 -1.46
CA PRO A 81 -7.27 -14.27 -0.37
C PRO A 81 -7.43 -12.76 -0.56
N ARG A 82 -7.74 -12.03 0.52
CA ARG A 82 -7.86 -10.56 0.50
C ARG A 82 -6.48 -9.92 0.35
N GLU A 83 -6.46 -8.77 -0.33
CA GLU A 83 -5.27 -7.94 -0.45
C GLU A 83 -4.93 -7.31 0.91
N VAL A 84 -3.65 -7.26 1.25
CA VAL A 84 -3.14 -6.53 2.42
C VAL A 84 -2.53 -5.22 1.94
N HIS A 85 -2.98 -4.12 2.51
CA HIS A 85 -2.42 -2.79 2.27
C HIS A 85 -1.58 -2.40 3.47
N ILE A 86 -0.35 -1.99 3.21
CA ILE A 86 0.58 -1.47 4.21
C ILE A 86 0.91 -0.03 3.87
N ARG A 87 0.66 0.90 4.79
CA ARG A 87 1.20 2.26 4.78
C ARG A 87 2.50 2.26 5.54
N PHE A 88 3.56 2.75 4.90
CA PHE A 88 4.85 2.96 5.54
C PHE A 88 4.98 4.40 6.03
N VAL A 89 5.65 4.57 7.18
CA VAL A 89 6.06 5.89 7.69
C VAL A 89 7.04 6.55 6.72
N ARG A 90 7.97 5.76 6.16
CA ARG A 90 9.00 6.25 5.23
C ARG A 90 8.87 5.64 3.84
N ARG A 91 8.95 6.53 2.85
CA ARG A 91 8.92 6.18 1.43
C ARG A 91 10.13 5.33 0.99
N SER A 92 11.27 5.52 1.67
CA SER A 92 12.53 4.84 1.39
C SER A 92 12.48 3.33 1.56
N VAL A 93 11.64 2.82 2.46
CA VAL A 93 11.50 1.37 2.68
C VAL A 93 10.90 0.70 1.45
N ARG A 94 9.92 1.35 0.84
CA ARG A 94 9.28 0.87 -0.38
C ARG A 94 10.23 0.92 -1.58
N ASP A 95 11.10 1.92 -1.67
CA ASP A 95 12.11 2.00 -2.73
C ASP A 95 13.17 0.89 -2.63
N ILE A 96 13.45 0.38 -1.41
CA ILE A 96 14.32 -0.79 -1.20
C ILE A 96 13.64 -2.07 -1.70
N ILE A 97 12.33 -2.20 -1.50
CA ILE A 97 11.55 -3.40 -1.88
C ILE A 97 11.40 -3.52 -3.41
N TYR A 98 11.27 -2.40 -4.13
CA TYR A 98 11.13 -2.41 -5.61
C TYR A 98 12.46 -2.43 -6.37
N LYS A 99 13.60 -2.51 -5.68
CA LYS A 99 14.93 -2.50 -6.28
C LYS A 99 15.32 -3.87 -6.81
#